data_AF-X1RQS7-F1
#
_entry.id   AF-X1RQS7-F1
#
_cell.length_a   1.000
_cell.length_b   1.000
_cell.length_c   1.000
_cell.angle_alpha   90.00
_cell.angle_beta   90.00
_cell.angle_gamma   90.00
#
_symmetry.space_group_name_H-M   'P 1'
#
loop_
_entity.id
_entity.type
_entity.pdbx_description
1 polymer ?
#
loop_
_entity_poly.entity_id
_entity_poly.type
_entity_poly.pdbx_seq_one_letter_code
_entity_poly.pdbx_strand_id
1 'polypeptide(L)'
;QLTSDGSDTIYNGWASWVYYEEILGRRSQYAAFWWSPDSSRIAFLRFDDSPVPTFPLFRARGTHGELEIERYPKAGDQNPKVRLGIVTVPRGKVVWADIDEEADHYAAWPFWFADSSKLTFQWMNRDQNNIKIYTVDLKTGKKKEIFDERQSSWVEFFEDLHFFKDGSGFLLRSDVDGWSHLYYYDLEGNLKKRLTKGEWTVTGISL
;
A
#
# COMPACT_ATOMS: atom_id res chain seq x y z
N GLN A 1 22.24 0.62 8.41
CA GLN A 1 21.54 -0.58 7.89
C GLN A 1 20.32 -0.83 8.78
N LEU A 2 19.12 -0.89 8.20
CA LEU A 2 17.85 -1.06 8.93
C LEU A 2 17.24 -2.46 8.75
N THR A 3 17.52 -3.11 7.61
CA THR A 3 17.15 -4.48 7.26
C THR A 3 18.39 -5.26 6.82
N SER A 4 18.35 -6.59 6.90
CA SER A 4 19.53 -7.43 6.66
C SER A 4 19.26 -8.71 5.86
N ASP A 5 18.02 -8.96 5.45
CA ASP A 5 17.58 -10.16 4.75
C ASP A 5 17.36 -9.95 3.24
N GLY A 6 17.76 -8.79 2.71
CA GLY A 6 17.69 -8.51 1.28
C GLY A 6 18.48 -9.54 0.47
N SER A 7 17.91 -9.95 -0.66
CA SER A 7 18.50 -10.93 -1.58
C SER A 7 17.93 -10.70 -2.99
N ASP A 8 18.28 -11.57 -3.93
CA ASP A 8 17.76 -11.49 -5.31
C ASP A 8 16.23 -11.60 -5.40
N THR A 9 15.57 -12.16 -4.38
CA THR A 9 14.10 -12.29 -4.30
C THR A 9 13.48 -11.59 -3.10
N ILE A 10 14.28 -10.98 -2.21
CA ILE A 10 13.77 -10.26 -1.04
C ILE A 10 14.09 -8.78 -1.17
N TYR A 11 13.04 -7.96 -1.25
CA TYR A 11 13.17 -6.50 -1.39
C TYR A 11 12.62 -5.80 -0.14
N ASN A 12 13.36 -4.83 0.39
CA ASN A 12 12.98 -4.07 1.58
C ASN A 12 12.95 -2.58 1.25
N GLY A 13 11.76 -1.97 1.25
CA GLY A 13 11.58 -0.57 0.84
C GLY A 13 11.77 -0.35 -0.67
N TRP A 14 11.87 -1.43 -1.44
CA TRP A 14 11.96 -1.42 -2.89
C TRP A 14 10.86 -2.33 -3.44
N ALA A 15 10.11 -1.86 -4.43
CA ALA A 15 8.95 -2.57 -4.95
C ALA A 15 9.34 -3.83 -5.75
N SER A 16 8.60 -4.92 -5.56
CA SER A 16 8.53 -6.00 -6.57
C SER A 16 8.00 -5.44 -7.89
N TRP A 17 8.31 -6.10 -9.02
CA TRP A 17 7.92 -5.64 -10.36
C TRP A 17 6.41 -5.34 -10.47
N VAL A 18 5.55 -6.26 -10.03
CA VAL A 18 4.09 -6.08 -10.12
C VAL A 18 3.60 -4.94 -9.23
N TYR A 19 4.25 -4.71 -8.08
CA TYR A 19 3.93 -3.58 -7.22
C TYR A 19 4.40 -2.25 -7.83
N TYR A 20 5.56 -2.22 -8.47
CA TYR A 20 6.07 -1.04 -9.16
C TYR A 20 5.17 -0.63 -10.33
N GLU A 21 4.73 -1.59 -11.14
CA GLU A 21 3.96 -1.34 -12.35
C GLU A 21 2.49 -1.08 -12.06
N GLU A 22 1.85 -1.93 -11.25
CA GLU A 22 0.39 -2.02 -11.18
C GLU A 22 -0.21 -1.42 -9.88
N ILE A 23 0.57 -1.30 -8.80
CA ILE A 23 0.01 -0.95 -7.46
C ILE A 23 0.51 0.41 -6.94
N LEU A 24 1.83 0.60 -6.90
CA LEU A 24 2.48 1.84 -6.45
C LEU A 24 2.69 2.81 -7.63
N GLY A 25 2.67 2.27 -8.85
CA GLY A 25 2.83 2.98 -10.09
C GLY A 25 4.26 3.45 -10.36
N ARG A 26 4.60 3.60 -11.64
CA ARG A 26 5.96 3.94 -12.10
C ARG A 26 6.54 5.23 -11.50
N ARG A 27 5.68 6.16 -11.11
CA ARG A 27 6.05 7.41 -10.44
C ARG A 27 6.75 7.20 -9.10
N SER A 28 6.55 6.04 -8.45
CA SER A 28 7.25 5.65 -7.24
C SER A 28 8.75 5.45 -7.45
N GLN A 29 9.19 5.19 -8.70
CA GLN A 29 10.58 4.83 -9.02
C GLN A 29 11.08 3.67 -8.13
N TYR A 30 10.22 2.65 -7.96
CA TYR A 30 10.41 1.51 -7.06
C TYR A 30 10.47 1.84 -5.56
N ALA A 31 10.36 3.09 -5.14
CA ALA A 31 10.29 3.42 -3.72
C ALA A 31 9.03 2.78 -3.10
N ALA A 32 9.24 1.91 -2.12
CA ALA A 32 8.18 1.29 -1.32
C ALA A 32 8.40 1.59 0.16
N PHE A 33 8.73 2.86 0.47
CA PHE A 33 8.92 3.35 1.82
C PHE A 33 8.37 4.78 2.00
N TRP A 34 7.98 5.12 3.22
CA TRP A 34 7.32 6.37 3.59
C TRP A 34 7.82 6.88 4.94
N TRP A 35 8.36 8.09 4.96
CA TRP A 35 8.78 8.76 6.19
C TRP A 35 7.57 9.20 7.02
N SER A 36 7.68 9.07 8.34
CA SER A 36 6.75 9.74 9.24
C SER A 36 6.91 11.26 9.15
N PRO A 37 5.83 12.05 9.38
CA PRO A 37 5.89 13.51 9.32
C PRO A 37 6.98 14.14 10.21
N ASP A 38 7.24 13.55 11.38
CA ASP A 38 8.29 13.99 12.31
C ASP A 38 9.70 13.49 11.94
N SER A 39 9.86 12.77 10.82
CA SER A 39 11.11 12.15 10.36
C SER A 39 11.75 11.16 11.35
N SER A 40 11.01 10.68 12.36
CA SER A 40 11.54 9.75 13.36
C SER A 40 11.41 8.27 12.97
N ARG A 41 10.59 7.96 11.96
CA ARG A 41 10.28 6.60 11.52
C ARG A 41 10.20 6.48 10.00
N ILE A 42 10.46 5.27 9.53
CA ILE A 42 10.21 4.84 8.16
C ILE A 42 9.25 3.66 8.20
N ALA A 43 8.15 3.75 7.45
CA ALA A 43 7.34 2.60 7.06
C ALA A 43 7.86 2.09 5.72
N PHE A 44 7.89 0.78 5.51
CA PHE A 44 8.32 0.20 4.25
C PHE A 44 7.62 -1.13 3.98
N LEU A 45 7.41 -1.44 2.70
CA LEU A 45 6.98 -2.77 2.29
C LEU A 45 8.20 -3.67 2.12
N ARG A 46 8.08 -4.90 2.61
CA ARG A 46 8.99 -5.99 2.30
C ARG A 46 8.28 -6.95 1.36
N PHE A 47 8.94 -7.31 0.27
CA PHE A 47 8.44 -8.27 -0.71
C PHE A 47 9.30 -9.53 -0.71
N ASP A 48 8.65 -10.69 -0.87
CA ASP A 48 9.28 -11.96 -1.18
C ASP A 48 8.74 -12.49 -2.51
N ASP A 49 9.59 -12.41 -3.53
CA ASP A 49 9.32 -12.82 -4.91
C ASP A 49 9.74 -14.27 -5.18
N SER A 50 10.20 -15.01 -4.17
CA SER A 50 10.56 -16.43 -4.33
C SER A 50 9.43 -17.32 -4.91
N PRO A 51 8.13 -17.11 -4.61
CA PRO A 51 7.06 -17.90 -5.23
C PRO A 51 6.71 -17.42 -6.65
N VAL A 52 7.16 -16.23 -7.07
CA VAL A 52 6.77 -15.63 -8.36
C VAL A 52 7.53 -16.32 -9.50
N PRO A 53 6.86 -16.82 -10.55
CA PRO A 53 7.55 -17.40 -11.70
C PRO A 53 8.48 -16.41 -12.41
N THR A 54 9.53 -16.93 -13.03
CA THR A 54 10.42 -16.12 -13.86
C THR A 54 9.91 -16.04 -15.30
N PHE A 55 10.11 -14.89 -15.94
CA PHE A 55 9.78 -14.65 -17.32
C PHE A 55 10.97 -14.03 -18.07
N PRO A 56 11.43 -14.65 -19.17
CA PRO A 56 12.52 -14.11 -19.96
C PRO A 56 12.05 -12.95 -20.86
N LEU A 57 12.75 -11.82 -20.78
CA LEU A 57 12.54 -10.63 -21.60
C LEU A 57 13.74 -10.43 -22.52
N PHE A 58 13.53 -10.52 -23.82
CA PHE A 58 14.57 -10.24 -24.80
C PHE A 58 14.70 -8.73 -25.02
N ARG A 59 15.86 -8.17 -24.68
CA ARG A 59 16.22 -6.78 -24.95
C ARG A 59 17.10 -6.73 -26.19
N ALA A 60 16.59 -6.18 -27.29
CA ALA A 60 17.32 -6.05 -28.55
C ALA A 60 18.40 -4.93 -28.55
N ARG A 61 18.97 -4.60 -27.38
CA ARG A 61 19.97 -3.53 -27.26
C ARG A 61 21.36 -4.03 -27.64
N GLY A 62 22.13 -3.20 -28.36
CA GLY A 62 23.48 -3.55 -28.80
C GLY A 62 23.51 -4.58 -29.94
N THR A 63 24.70 -5.03 -30.32
CA THR A 63 24.90 -5.94 -31.48
C THR A 63 24.39 -7.36 -31.24
N HIS A 64 24.29 -7.79 -29.98
CA HIS A 64 23.97 -9.17 -29.61
C HIS A 64 22.67 -9.32 -28.82
N GLY A 65 22.04 -8.22 -28.39
CA GLY A 65 20.92 -8.27 -27.46
C GLY A 65 21.33 -8.78 -26.08
N GLU A 66 20.37 -8.74 -25.16
CA GLU A 66 20.50 -9.23 -23.78
C GLU A 66 19.22 -9.97 -23.40
N LEU A 67 19.34 -11.05 -22.62
CA LEU A 67 18.20 -11.73 -22.03
C LEU A 67 18.10 -11.32 -20.56
N GLU A 68 17.05 -10.58 -20.23
CA GLU A 68 16.68 -10.27 -18.85
C GLU A 68 15.75 -11.37 -18.32
N ILE A 69 15.93 -11.75 -17.06
CA ILE A 69 15.04 -12.69 -16.37
C ILE A 69 14.33 -11.91 -15.27
N GLU A 70 13.02 -11.73 -15.40
CA GLU A 70 12.20 -10.95 -14.47
C GLU A 70 11.27 -11.88 -13.67
N ARG A 71 10.94 -11.52 -12.42
CA ARG A 71 9.90 -12.19 -11.64
C ARG A 71 8.55 -11.58 -12.02
N TYR A 72 7.76 -12.31 -12.79
CA TYR A 72 6.55 -11.80 -13.42
C TYR A 72 5.37 -12.74 -13.17
N PRO A 73 4.44 -12.41 -12.26
CA PRO A 73 3.25 -13.22 -12.04
C PRO A 73 2.26 -12.99 -13.17
N LYS A 74 1.95 -14.04 -13.95
CA LYS A 74 0.81 -13.99 -14.87
C LYS A 74 -0.49 -14.21 -14.12
N ALA A 75 -1.62 -13.98 -14.79
CA ALA A 75 -2.92 -14.25 -14.23
C ALA A 75 -3.03 -15.71 -13.72
N GLY A 76 -3.36 -15.86 -12.44
CA GLY A 76 -3.44 -17.16 -11.75
C GLY A 76 -2.14 -17.63 -11.10
N ASP A 77 -0.99 -17.03 -11.40
CA ASP A 77 0.27 -17.35 -10.71
C ASP A 77 0.27 -16.79 -9.28
N GLN A 78 1.20 -17.28 -8.45
CA GLN A 78 1.43 -16.72 -7.13
C GLN A 78 2.00 -15.31 -7.24
N ASN A 79 1.43 -14.39 -6.47
CA ASN A 79 1.96 -13.05 -6.26
C ASN A 79 3.17 -13.07 -5.31
N PRO A 80 3.96 -11.99 -5.28
CA PRO A 80 4.94 -11.79 -4.23
C PRO A 80 4.25 -11.69 -2.86
N LYS A 81 4.85 -12.31 -1.84
CA LYS A 81 4.38 -12.13 -0.47
C LYS A 81 4.76 -10.72 0.00
N VAL A 82 3.89 -10.08 0.76
CA VAL A 82 4.08 -8.68 1.19
C VAL A 82 3.93 -8.53 2.70
N ARG A 83 4.79 -7.70 3.29
CA ARG A 83 4.69 -7.27 4.70
C ARG A 83 4.91 -5.77 4.83
N LEU A 84 4.29 -5.19 5.85
CA LEU A 84 4.55 -3.80 6.25
C LEU A 84 5.47 -3.78 7.49
N GLY A 85 6.65 -3.19 7.33
CA GLY A 85 7.61 -2.93 8.41
C GLY A 85 7.60 -1.46 8.82
N ILE A 86 7.75 -1.19 10.12
CA ILE A 86 7.95 0.14 10.68
C ILE A 86 9.25 0.13 11.49
N VAL A 87 10.14 1.08 11.25
CA VAL A 87 11.40 1.21 11.97
C VAL A 87 11.63 2.63 12.45
N THR A 88 12.02 2.79 13.72
CA THR A 88 12.50 4.07 14.26
C THR A 88 13.94 4.29 13.83
N VAL A 89 14.26 5.47 13.31
CA VAL A 89 15.62 5.81 12.89
C VAL A 89 16.42 6.43 14.06
N PRO A 90 17.76 6.29 14.08
CA PRO A 90 18.60 5.61 13.10
C PRO A 90 18.82 4.10 13.36
N ARG A 91 18.45 3.57 14.54
CA ARG A 91 18.82 2.20 14.97
C ARG A 91 17.71 1.44 15.70
N GLY A 92 16.45 1.68 15.35
CA GLY A 92 15.32 0.94 15.88
C GLY A 92 15.27 -0.50 15.36
N LYS A 93 14.57 -1.37 16.10
CA LYS A 93 14.15 -2.67 15.58
C LYS A 93 12.94 -2.47 14.68
N VAL A 94 12.83 -3.31 13.64
CA VAL A 94 11.62 -3.34 12.80
C VAL A 94 10.46 -3.93 13.60
N VAL A 95 9.34 -3.21 13.60
CA VAL A 95 8.03 -3.69 14.05
C VAL A 95 7.24 -4.07 12.80
N TRP A 96 6.82 -5.33 12.72
CA TRP A 96 6.04 -5.82 11.59
C TRP A 96 4.55 -5.67 11.89
N ALA A 97 3.79 -5.14 10.94
CA ALA A 97 2.33 -5.15 11.04
C ALA A 97 1.82 -6.61 11.04
N ASP A 98 0.77 -6.86 11.81
CA ASP A 98 0.11 -8.15 11.96
C ASP A 98 -0.70 -8.51 10.71
N ILE A 99 0.01 -8.86 9.63
CA ILE A 99 -0.52 -9.25 8.33
C ILE A 99 -0.24 -10.74 8.14
N ASP A 100 -1.24 -11.48 7.65
CA ASP A 100 -1.05 -12.87 7.26
C ASP A 100 -0.27 -12.91 5.93
N GLU A 101 1.03 -13.18 6.01
CA GLU A 101 1.95 -13.21 4.87
C GLU A 101 1.64 -14.32 3.87
N GLU A 102 0.88 -15.35 4.27
CA GLU A 102 0.49 -16.47 3.40
C GLU A 102 -0.86 -16.22 2.70
N ALA A 103 -1.61 -15.20 3.10
CA ALA A 103 -2.87 -14.86 2.44
C ALA A 103 -2.60 -14.30 1.03
N ASP A 104 -3.38 -14.73 0.04
CA ASP A 104 -3.34 -14.13 -1.30
C ASP A 104 -4.07 -12.78 -1.28
N HIS A 105 -3.29 -11.71 -1.12
CA HIS A 105 -3.78 -10.35 -0.94
C HIS A 105 -2.76 -9.32 -1.42
N TYR A 106 -3.18 -8.07 -1.39
CA TYR A 106 -2.32 -6.91 -1.60
C TYR A 106 -2.28 -6.06 -0.34
N ALA A 107 -1.11 -5.53 0.02
CA ALA A 107 -0.93 -4.59 1.10
C ALA A 107 -0.09 -3.40 0.62
N ALA A 108 -0.67 -2.21 0.62
CA ALA A 108 -0.05 -1.04 0.01
C ALA A 108 -0.47 0.27 0.66
N TRP A 109 0.06 1.37 0.12
CA TRP A 109 -0.35 2.73 0.40
C TRP A 109 -0.46 3.06 1.89
N PRO A 110 0.64 2.98 2.65
CA PRO A 110 0.62 3.39 4.04
C PRO A 110 0.56 4.92 4.16
N PHE A 111 -0.35 5.40 5.00
CA PHE A 111 -0.49 6.82 5.32
C PHE A 111 -0.24 7.07 6.81
N TRP A 112 0.68 7.97 7.09
CA TRP A 112 0.93 8.42 8.46
C TRP A 112 -0.16 9.38 8.93
N PHE A 113 -0.52 9.27 10.20
CA PHE A 113 -1.26 10.33 10.86
C PHE A 113 -0.38 11.59 10.92
N ALA A 114 -1.00 12.76 10.86
CA ALA A 114 -0.28 14.04 10.83
C ALA A 114 0.65 14.24 12.04
N ASP A 115 0.29 13.67 13.19
CA ASP A 115 1.07 13.72 14.44
C ASP A 115 2.11 12.58 14.57
N SER A 116 2.27 11.75 13.54
CA SER A 116 3.16 10.57 13.53
C SER A 116 2.84 9.50 14.58
N SER A 117 1.66 9.56 15.24
CA SER A 117 1.30 8.65 16.34
C SER A 117 0.89 7.26 15.87
N LYS A 118 0.33 7.18 14.67
CA LYS A 118 -0.15 5.95 14.03
C LYS A 118 0.16 5.96 12.53
N LEU A 119 0.11 4.77 11.96
CA LEU A 119 0.19 4.53 10.54
C LEU A 119 -1.05 3.76 10.11
N THR A 120 -1.55 4.03 8.92
CA THR A 120 -2.53 3.18 8.24
C THR A 120 -1.90 2.46 7.07
N PHE A 121 -2.53 1.39 6.62
CA PHE A 121 -2.27 0.77 5.32
C PHE A 121 -3.56 0.19 4.76
N GLN A 122 -3.55 -0.05 3.45
CA GLN A 122 -4.66 -0.63 2.73
C GLN A 122 -4.39 -2.10 2.47
N TRP A 123 -5.35 -2.95 2.80
CA TRP A 123 -5.39 -4.36 2.46
C TRP A 123 -6.47 -4.57 1.42
N MET A 124 -6.17 -5.33 0.37
CA MET A 124 -7.12 -5.67 -0.67
C MET A 124 -7.04 -7.17 -0.97
N ASN A 125 -8.18 -7.83 -1.15
CA ASN A 125 -8.20 -9.24 -1.51
C ASN A 125 -7.69 -9.46 -2.95
N ARG A 126 -7.32 -10.71 -3.27
CA ARG A 126 -6.83 -11.09 -4.62
C ARG A 126 -7.79 -10.72 -5.75
N ASP A 127 -9.09 -10.86 -5.54
CA ASP A 127 -10.12 -10.52 -6.54
C ASP A 127 -10.30 -9.00 -6.73
N GLN A 128 -9.64 -8.19 -5.90
CA GLN A 128 -9.68 -6.72 -5.93
C GLN A 128 -11.11 -6.16 -5.86
N ASN A 129 -11.98 -6.80 -5.09
CA ASN A 129 -13.38 -6.38 -4.90
C ASN A 129 -13.71 -6.05 -3.44
N ASN A 130 -12.73 -6.16 -2.55
CA ASN A 130 -12.84 -5.80 -1.15
C ASN A 130 -11.56 -5.11 -0.68
N ILE A 131 -11.69 -3.87 -0.21
CA ILE A 131 -10.59 -3.08 0.32
C ILE A 131 -10.88 -2.69 1.77
N LYS A 132 -9.86 -2.79 2.61
CA LYS A 132 -9.91 -2.45 4.03
C LYS A 132 -8.79 -1.50 4.37
N ILE A 133 -9.07 -0.54 5.26
CA ILE A 133 -8.03 0.32 5.84
C ILE A 133 -7.82 -0.13 7.28
N TYR A 134 -6.56 -0.41 7.61
CA TYR A 134 -6.13 -0.79 8.93
C TYR A 134 -5.25 0.29 9.54
N THR A 135 -5.47 0.64 10.80
CA THR A 135 -4.48 1.34 11.63
C THR A 135 -3.52 0.33 12.24
N VAL A 136 -2.26 0.72 12.46
CA VAL A 136 -1.21 -0.13 13.05
C VAL A 136 -0.65 0.51 14.32
N ASP A 137 -0.59 -0.27 15.39
CA ASP A 137 0.14 0.11 16.60
C ASP A 137 1.66 0.03 16.36
N LEU A 138 2.34 1.16 16.46
CA LEU A 138 3.76 1.29 16.09
C LEU A 138 4.73 0.55 17.02
N LYS A 139 4.26 0.01 18.15
CA LYS A 139 5.10 -0.72 19.12
C LYS A 139 4.93 -2.22 18.97
N THR A 140 3.69 -2.66 18.74
CA THR A 140 3.30 -4.07 18.76
C THR A 140 3.03 -4.65 17.37
N GLY A 141 2.79 -3.81 16.37
CA GLY A 141 2.40 -4.24 15.03
C GLY A 141 0.93 -4.64 14.91
N LYS A 142 0.17 -4.68 16.02
CA LYS A 142 -1.25 -5.03 15.99
C LYS A 142 -2.01 -4.07 15.10
N LYS A 143 -2.84 -4.62 14.21
CA LYS A 143 -3.70 -3.83 13.33
C LYS A 143 -5.13 -3.74 13.88
N LYS A 144 -5.82 -2.65 13.55
CA LYS A 144 -7.25 -2.45 13.82
C LYS A 144 -7.93 -1.90 12.57
N GLU A 145 -8.98 -2.57 12.13
CA GLU A 145 -9.80 -2.15 11.00
C GLU A 145 -10.52 -0.83 11.32
N ILE A 146 -10.49 0.11 10.37
CA ILE A 146 -11.20 1.39 10.44
C ILE A 146 -12.04 1.66 9.19
N PHE A 147 -11.97 0.81 8.18
CA PHE A 147 -12.74 0.93 6.95
C PHE A 147 -12.82 -0.43 6.25
N ASP A 148 -13.97 -0.71 5.64
CA ASP A 148 -14.25 -1.92 4.87
C ASP A 148 -15.22 -1.56 3.74
N GLU A 149 -14.78 -1.70 2.50
CA GLU A 149 -15.59 -1.44 1.31
C GLU A 149 -15.51 -2.62 0.35
N ARG A 150 -16.69 -3.15 0.01
CA ARG A 150 -16.86 -4.22 -0.96
C ARG A 150 -17.72 -3.74 -2.12
N GLN A 151 -17.28 -4.02 -3.35
CA GLN A 151 -18.03 -3.74 -4.56
C GLN A 151 -18.32 -5.03 -5.34
N SER A 152 -19.33 -5.01 -6.20
CA SER A 152 -19.66 -6.18 -7.05
C SER A 152 -18.67 -6.37 -8.22
N SER A 153 -17.98 -5.29 -8.60
CA SER A 153 -16.97 -5.22 -9.65
C SER A 153 -15.57 -5.29 -9.04
N TRP A 154 -14.80 -4.20 -9.11
CA TRP A 154 -13.51 -4.03 -8.47
C TRP A 154 -13.52 -2.76 -7.60
N VAL A 155 -12.53 -2.63 -6.73
CA VAL A 155 -12.22 -1.44 -5.92
C VAL A 155 -10.80 -0.99 -6.23
N GLU A 156 -10.58 0.32 -6.24
CA GLU A 156 -9.24 0.91 -6.42
C GLU A 156 -8.59 1.19 -5.07
N PHE A 157 -7.26 1.30 -5.04
CA PHE A 157 -6.57 1.83 -3.87
C PHE A 157 -6.86 3.34 -3.68
N PHE A 158 -7.05 3.76 -2.44
CA PHE A 158 -7.20 5.16 -2.06
C PHE A 158 -5.84 5.84 -1.95
N GLU A 159 -5.35 6.40 -3.06
CA GLU A 159 -4.03 7.04 -3.11
C GLU A 159 -3.99 8.47 -2.53
N ASP A 160 -5.15 9.07 -2.26
CA ASP A 160 -5.32 10.44 -1.78
C ASP A 160 -5.98 10.53 -0.40
N LEU A 161 -5.84 9.47 0.41
CA LEU A 161 -6.30 9.43 1.80
C LEU A 161 -5.67 10.57 2.61
N HIS A 162 -6.50 11.45 3.17
CA HIS A 162 -6.01 12.67 3.84
C HIS A 162 -6.43 12.72 5.32
N PHE A 163 -5.45 12.63 6.23
CA PHE A 163 -5.66 12.81 7.67
C PHE A 163 -5.52 14.28 8.06
N PHE A 164 -6.51 14.81 8.78
CA PHE A 164 -6.49 16.19 9.22
C PHE A 164 -5.47 16.43 10.34
N LYS A 165 -4.78 17.58 10.27
CA LYS A 165 -3.75 17.97 11.25
C LYS A 165 -4.29 18.18 12.67
N ASP A 166 -5.57 18.52 12.80
CA ASP A 166 -6.24 18.70 14.10
C ASP A 166 -6.68 17.37 14.74
N GLY A 167 -6.46 16.23 14.06
CA GLY A 167 -6.85 14.91 14.55
C GLY A 167 -8.35 14.64 14.50
N SER A 168 -9.14 15.49 13.84
CA SER A 168 -10.60 15.34 13.76
C SER A 168 -11.05 14.14 12.91
N GLY A 169 -10.17 13.59 12.06
CA GLY A 169 -10.47 12.44 11.22
C GLY A 169 -9.74 12.45 9.89
N PHE A 170 -10.37 11.86 8.86
CA PHE A 170 -9.80 11.78 7.52
C PHE A 170 -10.85 11.94 6.41
N LEU A 171 -10.39 12.41 5.25
CA LEU A 171 -11.14 12.38 3.99
C LEU A 171 -10.80 11.13 3.21
N LEU A 172 -11.85 10.51 2.68
CA LEU A 172 -11.78 9.41 1.74
C LEU A 172 -12.58 9.78 0.49
N ARG A 173 -11.99 9.53 -0.68
CA ARG A 173 -12.66 9.64 -1.97
C ARG A 173 -12.99 8.23 -2.47
N SER A 174 -14.27 7.89 -2.52
CA SER A 174 -14.75 6.56 -2.89
C SER A 174 -15.87 6.67 -3.92
N ASP A 175 -15.96 5.70 -4.82
CA ASP A 175 -17.00 5.55 -5.83
C ASP A 175 -18.05 4.49 -5.46
N VAL A 176 -18.13 4.10 -4.18
CA VAL A 176 -19.04 3.07 -3.64
C VAL A 176 -20.51 3.25 -4.01
N ASP A 177 -20.95 4.46 -4.38
CA ASP A 177 -22.32 4.75 -4.79
C ASP A 177 -22.48 4.98 -6.31
N GLY A 178 -21.49 4.59 -7.10
CA GLY A 178 -21.44 4.69 -8.56
C GLY A 178 -20.77 5.95 -9.10
N TRP A 179 -20.47 6.93 -8.25
CA TRP A 179 -19.73 8.15 -8.61
C TRP A 179 -18.70 8.47 -7.53
N SER A 180 -17.48 8.86 -7.91
CA SER A 180 -16.47 9.21 -6.91
C SER A 180 -16.88 10.45 -6.11
N HIS A 181 -17.06 10.30 -4.80
CA HIS A 181 -17.48 11.36 -3.88
C HIS A 181 -16.61 11.41 -2.64
N LEU A 182 -16.68 12.53 -1.92
CA LEU A 182 -15.93 12.76 -0.69
C LEU A 182 -16.72 12.39 0.55
N TYR A 183 -16.07 11.63 1.42
CA TYR A 183 -16.58 11.14 2.68
C TYR A 183 -15.63 11.54 3.82
N TYR A 184 -16.20 12.06 4.90
CA TYR A 184 -15.47 12.41 6.11
C TYR A 184 -15.75 11.37 7.20
N TYR A 185 -14.69 10.74 7.68
CA TYR A 185 -14.69 9.76 8.76
C TYR A 185 -13.92 10.28 9.98
N ASP A 186 -14.30 9.85 11.19
CA ASP A 186 -13.42 10.02 12.35
C ASP A 186 -12.30 8.96 12.37
N LEU A 187 -11.34 9.09 13.29
CA LEU A 187 -10.16 8.22 13.35
C LEU A 187 -10.47 6.78 13.79
N GLU A 188 -11.68 6.54 14.29
CA GLU A 188 -12.20 5.22 14.63
C GLU A 188 -12.87 4.52 13.45
N GLY A 189 -13.06 5.22 12.32
CA GLY A 189 -13.69 4.68 11.12
C GLY A 189 -15.18 4.95 11.00
N ASN A 190 -15.76 5.81 11.85
CA ASN A 190 -17.18 6.12 11.75
C ASN A 190 -17.40 7.22 10.71
N LEU A 191 -18.29 6.96 9.74
CA LEU A 191 -18.71 7.97 8.77
C LEU A 191 -19.41 9.13 9.51
N LYS A 192 -18.83 10.33 9.45
CA LYS A 192 -19.41 11.53 10.04
C LYS A 192 -20.30 12.25 9.06
N LYS A 193 -19.84 12.37 7.81
CA LYS A 193 -20.56 13.13 6.79
C LYS A 193 -20.15 12.71 5.39
N ARG A 194 -21.14 12.55 4.53
CA ARG A 194 -20.95 12.58 3.08
C ARG A 194 -20.90 14.05 2.63
N LEU A 195 -19.79 14.46 2.04
CA LEU A 195 -19.52 15.87 1.70
C LEU A 195 -20.03 16.26 0.31
N THR A 196 -19.98 15.34 -0.65
CA THR A 196 -20.44 15.56 -2.03
C THR A 196 -21.43 14.49 -2.46
N LYS A 197 -22.30 14.80 -3.44
CA LYS A 197 -23.27 13.87 -4.02
C LYS A 197 -23.74 14.31 -5.40
N GLY A 198 -24.21 13.34 -6.19
CA GLY A 198 -24.83 13.55 -7.50
C GLY A 198 -24.21 12.68 -8.58
N GLU A 199 -24.72 12.83 -9.80
CA GLU A 199 -24.28 12.08 -10.99
C GLU A 199 -23.05 12.73 -11.63
N TRP A 200 -21.98 12.85 -10.85
CA TRP A 200 -20.71 13.43 -11.27
C TRP A 200 -19.57 12.94 -10.36
N THR A 201 -18.36 12.87 -10.91
CA THR A 201 -17.17 12.33 -10.24
C THR A 201 -16.27 13.45 -9.71
N VAL A 202 -15.90 13.39 -8.43
CA VAL A 202 -14.79 14.15 -7.87
C VAL A 202 -13.47 13.61 -8.44
N THR A 203 -12.71 14.44 -9.13
CA THR A 203 -11.48 13.99 -9.82
C THR A 203 -10.22 14.07 -8.96
N GLY A 204 -10.27 14.75 -7.81
CA GLY A 204 -9.16 14.83 -6.88
C GLY A 204 -9.41 15.79 -5.72
N ILE A 205 -8.48 15.78 -4.77
CA ILE A 205 -8.44 16.67 -3.60
C ILE A 205 -7.20 17.55 -3.74
N SER A 206 -7.37 18.87 -3.57
CA SER A 206 -6.27 19.84 -3.49
C SER A 206 -6.44 20.65 -2.21
N LEU A 207 -5.46 20.58 -1.31
CA LEU A 207 -5.50 21.18 0.04
C LEU A 207 -4.33 22.13 0.26
#